data_AF-A0A318HPZ1-F1
#
_entry.id   AF-A0A318HPZ1-F1
#
_cell.length_a   1.000
_cell.length_b   1.000
_cell.length_c   1.000
_cell.angle_alpha   90.00
_cell.angle_beta   90.00
_cell.angle_gamma   90.00
#
_symmetry.space_group_name_H-M   'P 1'
#
loop_
_entity.id
_entity.type
_entity.pdbx_description
1 polymer ?
#
loop_
_entity_poly.entity_id
_entity_poly.type
_entity_poly.pdbx_seq_one_letter_code
_entity_poly.pdbx_strand_id
1 'polypeptide(L)'
;MKILLFSFGFLVLCSCWSPFPNAYERSMQVGRFRPNINTGIAKKVNINGYYVVTHKRVGTFEPFILYSDGTFGNIVFKNRDSLYEQKKQDTDLMQEIISSEKGFCGGGGYYEIKGDTLEVDKVYRYQLRKVLAKDRFKIIDKNHLLLFSGMWVVSKKEDVPEPYDVLYEFVPAKNLPPSTSFGCKLNKYMWENKADWKAYKQRMKQQRKNKGKR
;
A
#
# COMPACT_ATOMS: atom_id res chain seq x y z
N MET A 1 29.24 -40.09 21.80
CA MET A 1 28.37 -38.92 21.96
C MET A 1 29.23 -37.65 21.87
N LYS A 2 29.36 -37.08 20.66
CA LYS A 2 30.01 -35.80 20.29
C LYS A 2 30.32 -35.89 18.80
N ILE A 3 29.34 -35.57 17.95
CA ILE A 3 29.42 -35.10 16.55
C ILE A 3 27.95 -34.90 16.17
N LEU A 4 27.35 -33.80 16.61
CA LEU A 4 25.99 -33.40 16.18
C LEU A 4 25.72 -31.91 16.53
N LEU A 5 26.78 -31.08 16.54
CA LEU A 5 26.68 -29.66 16.89
C LEU A 5 27.47 -28.75 15.95
N PHE A 6 27.79 -29.21 14.73
CA PHE A 6 28.55 -28.41 13.75
C PHE A 6 27.80 -28.12 12.44
N SER A 7 26.47 -28.21 12.44
CA SER A 7 25.65 -27.93 11.24
C SER A 7 24.59 -26.85 11.45
N PHE A 8 24.48 -26.24 12.63
CA PHE A 8 23.58 -25.10 12.88
C PHE A 8 24.27 -23.73 12.90
N GLY A 9 25.61 -23.68 12.90
CA GLY A 9 26.40 -22.44 13.01
C GLY A 9 26.72 -21.74 11.68
N PHE A 10 26.45 -22.37 10.52
CA PHE A 10 26.91 -21.88 9.21
C PHE A 10 25.79 -21.58 8.19
N LEU A 11 24.52 -21.59 8.60
CA LEU A 11 23.40 -21.12 7.78
C LEU A 11 23.06 -19.64 8.00
N VAL A 12 23.80 -18.94 8.86
CA VAL A 12 23.52 -17.52 9.21
C VAL A 12 24.28 -16.52 8.33
N LEU A 13 25.15 -16.98 7.42
CA LEU A 13 26.04 -16.09 6.64
C LEU A 13 25.69 -15.92 5.15
N CYS A 14 24.60 -16.54 4.66
CA CYS A 14 24.17 -16.41 3.25
C CYS A 14 22.72 -15.92 3.10
N SER A 15 22.33 -14.87 3.81
CA SER A 15 21.17 -14.07 3.37
C SER A 15 21.62 -12.65 3.05
N CYS A 16 22.07 -12.45 1.81
CA CYS A 16 22.23 -11.13 1.19
C CYS A 16 20.89 -10.38 1.03
N TRP A 17 19.83 -10.83 1.70
CA TRP A 17 18.45 -10.35 1.54
C TRP A 17 17.99 -9.79 2.89
N SER A 18 18.28 -8.50 3.12
CA SER A 18 17.71 -7.76 4.23
C SER A 18 16.18 -7.89 4.20
N PRO A 19 15.51 -8.28 5.30
CA PRO A 19 14.05 -8.41 5.33
C PRO A 19 13.33 -7.05 5.20
N PHE A 20 14.08 -5.94 5.22
CA PHE A 20 13.60 -4.57 5.11
C PHE A 20 14.32 -3.81 3.99
N PRO A 21 13.68 -2.79 3.39
CA PRO A 21 14.32 -1.95 2.38
C PRO A 21 15.63 -1.36 2.89
N ASN A 22 16.67 -1.38 2.07
CA ASN A 22 17.99 -0.83 2.30
C ASN A 22 17.99 0.71 2.21
N ALA A 23 19.14 1.36 2.41
CA ALA A 23 19.22 2.83 2.43
C ALA A 23 18.83 3.47 1.09
N TYR A 24 19.20 2.84 -0.03
CA TYR A 24 18.86 3.31 -1.37
C TYR A 24 17.36 3.17 -1.65
N GLU A 25 16.76 2.03 -1.35
CA GLU A 25 15.31 1.85 -1.51
C GLU A 25 14.52 2.87 -0.68
N ARG A 26 14.97 3.14 0.55
CA ARG A 26 14.37 4.17 1.41
C ARG A 26 14.59 5.59 0.91
N SER A 27 15.70 5.89 0.23
CA SER A 27 15.94 7.22 -0.34
C SER A 27 15.05 7.50 -1.55
N MET A 28 14.54 6.45 -2.20
CA MET A 28 13.63 6.62 -3.32
C MET A 28 12.22 7.00 -2.88
N GLN A 29 11.80 6.73 -1.63
CA GLN A 29 10.44 7.02 -1.15
C GLN A 29 10.00 8.46 -1.47
N VAL A 30 8.79 8.62 -1.99
CA VAL A 30 8.21 9.96 -2.30
C VAL A 30 7.95 10.76 -1.04
N GLY A 31 7.61 10.06 0.05
CA GLY A 31 7.41 10.69 1.34
C GLY A 31 7.18 9.68 2.45
N ARG A 32 6.79 10.18 3.62
CA ARG A 32 6.63 9.37 4.82
C ARG A 32 5.46 9.88 5.66
N PHE A 33 4.89 8.97 6.44
CA PHE A 33 3.87 9.29 7.42
C PHE A 33 4.43 10.15 8.55
N ARG A 34 3.65 11.16 8.95
CA ARG A 34 3.76 11.93 10.19
C ARG A 34 2.35 12.14 10.77
N PRO A 35 2.21 12.53 12.04
CA PRO A 35 0.91 12.85 12.62
C PRO A 35 0.22 14.00 11.87
N ASN A 36 -1.11 13.99 11.85
CA ASN A 36 -1.95 15.09 11.36
C ASN A 36 -1.67 15.55 9.91
N ILE A 37 -1.13 14.67 9.04
CA ILE A 37 -1.02 14.97 7.60
C ILE A 37 -2.42 15.22 7.04
N ASN A 38 -2.52 16.25 6.20
CA ASN A 38 -3.54 16.37 5.18
C ASN A 38 -2.86 16.72 3.85
N THR A 39 -2.93 15.83 2.86
CA THR A 39 -2.31 16.02 1.54
C THR A 39 -3.07 17.00 0.66
N GLY A 40 -4.30 17.40 1.05
CA GLY A 40 -5.18 18.21 0.21
C GLY A 40 -5.80 17.45 -0.96
N ILE A 41 -5.64 16.12 -1.04
CA ILE A 41 -6.11 15.27 -2.14
C ILE A 41 -7.59 15.47 -2.46
N ALA A 42 -8.43 15.70 -1.44
CA ALA A 42 -9.87 15.85 -1.57
C ALA A 42 -10.29 17.07 -2.40
N LYS A 43 -9.37 18.03 -2.62
CA LYS A 43 -9.59 19.17 -3.52
C LYS A 43 -9.41 18.79 -4.99
N LYS A 44 -8.62 17.75 -5.27
CA LYS A 44 -8.22 17.33 -6.62
C LYS A 44 -9.00 16.13 -7.10
N VAL A 45 -9.25 15.14 -6.24
CA VAL A 45 -9.97 13.92 -6.58
C VAL A 45 -10.90 13.47 -5.46
N ASN A 46 -11.88 12.64 -5.82
CA ASN A 46 -12.83 12.07 -4.88
C ASN A 46 -12.16 10.93 -4.08
N ILE A 47 -12.40 10.92 -2.77
CA ILE A 47 -11.79 9.97 -1.83
C ILE A 47 -12.81 9.24 -0.95
N ASN A 48 -14.11 9.48 -1.14
CA ASN A 48 -15.19 8.81 -0.42
C ASN A 48 -15.64 7.53 -1.15
N GLY A 49 -14.65 6.72 -1.54
CA GLY A 49 -14.86 5.58 -2.44
C GLY A 49 -13.55 4.90 -2.78
N TYR A 50 -13.53 4.23 -3.92
CA TYR A 50 -12.37 3.48 -4.40
C TYR A 50 -12.22 3.66 -5.92
N TYR A 51 -11.03 3.40 -6.41
CA TYR A 51 -10.70 3.48 -7.84
C TYR A 51 -10.58 2.08 -8.41
N VAL A 52 -11.19 1.85 -9.56
CA VAL A 52 -11.15 0.58 -10.31
C VAL A 52 -10.74 0.82 -11.74
N VAL A 53 -10.11 -0.17 -12.36
CA VAL A 53 -9.74 -0.08 -13.77
C VAL A 53 -10.98 -0.13 -14.66
N THR A 54 -11.05 0.74 -15.66
CA THR A 54 -12.16 0.79 -16.64
C THR A 54 -11.84 0.13 -17.96
N HIS A 55 -10.55 0.06 -18.31
CA HIS A 55 -10.09 -0.45 -19.60
C HIS A 55 -9.20 -1.69 -19.41
N LYS A 56 -9.59 -2.79 -20.05
CA LYS A 56 -8.85 -4.06 -19.99
C LYS A 56 -7.51 -3.94 -20.72
N ARG A 57 -6.42 -3.79 -19.96
CA ARG A 57 -5.10 -4.28 -20.40
C ARG A 57 -4.89 -5.69 -19.90
N VAL A 58 -4.02 -6.44 -20.59
CA VAL A 58 -3.49 -7.72 -20.09
C VAL A 58 -2.69 -7.41 -18.82
N GLY A 59 -3.20 -7.86 -17.67
CA GLY A 59 -2.58 -7.62 -16.37
C GLY A 59 -3.60 -7.51 -15.24
N THR A 60 -3.20 -7.91 -14.02
CA THR A 60 -4.05 -7.82 -12.83
C THR A 60 -3.78 -6.51 -12.10
N PHE A 61 -4.71 -5.56 -12.22
CA PHE A 61 -4.65 -4.27 -11.53
C PHE A 61 -5.64 -4.26 -10.37
N GLU A 62 -5.13 -4.05 -9.16
CA GLU A 62 -5.95 -4.03 -7.95
C GLU A 62 -6.68 -2.67 -7.83
N PRO A 63 -7.96 -2.67 -7.41
CA PRO A 63 -8.62 -1.47 -6.95
C PRO A 63 -7.91 -0.87 -5.73
N PHE A 64 -8.06 0.43 -5.52
CA PHE A 64 -7.42 1.11 -4.40
C PHE A 64 -8.24 2.25 -3.79
N ILE A 65 -7.91 2.61 -2.56
CA ILE A 65 -8.48 3.73 -1.80
C ILE A 65 -7.38 4.76 -1.52
N LEU A 66 -7.74 6.03 -1.61
CA LEU A 66 -6.90 7.17 -1.21
C LEU A 66 -7.47 7.81 0.06
N TYR A 67 -6.60 8.16 0.99
CA TYR A 67 -6.97 8.87 2.22
C TYR A 67 -6.28 10.21 2.31
N SER A 68 -6.93 11.19 2.96
CA SER A 68 -6.38 12.54 3.15
C SER A 68 -5.05 12.57 3.91
N ASP A 69 -4.74 11.55 4.71
CA ASP A 69 -3.49 11.44 5.47
C ASP A 69 -2.29 10.88 4.67
N GLY A 70 -2.43 10.77 3.35
CA GLY A 70 -1.40 10.24 2.46
C GLY A 70 -1.39 8.72 2.35
N THR A 71 -2.36 8.01 2.95
CA THR A 71 -2.45 6.55 2.81
C THR A 71 -2.98 6.18 1.44
N PHE A 72 -2.26 5.29 0.78
CA PHE A 72 -2.72 4.53 -0.38
C PHE A 72 -2.97 3.08 0.06
N GLY A 73 -4.08 2.49 -0.36
CA GLY A 73 -4.41 1.12 0.04
C GLY A 73 -5.11 0.34 -1.06
N ASN A 74 -4.45 -0.68 -1.61
CA ASN A 74 -5.10 -1.64 -2.48
C ASN A 74 -6.13 -2.46 -1.70
N ILE A 75 -7.19 -2.85 -2.38
CA ILE A 75 -8.24 -3.71 -1.85
C ILE A 75 -8.45 -4.91 -2.76
N VAL A 76 -8.94 -5.99 -2.16
CA VAL A 76 -9.29 -7.22 -2.87
C VAL A 76 -10.70 -7.58 -2.44
N PHE A 77 -11.61 -7.76 -3.39
CA PHE A 77 -12.99 -8.15 -3.11
C PHE A 77 -13.10 -9.65 -2.77
N LYS A 78 -14.07 -10.02 -1.93
CA LYS A 78 -14.30 -11.42 -1.51
C LYS A 78 -14.76 -12.33 -2.64
N ASN A 79 -15.53 -11.81 -3.60
CA ASN A 79 -15.98 -12.60 -4.74
C ASN A 79 -14.80 -12.87 -5.70
N ARG A 80 -14.59 -14.12 -6.11
CA ARG A 80 -13.42 -14.54 -6.90
C ARG A 80 -13.52 -14.21 -8.40
N ASP A 81 -14.71 -13.86 -8.90
CA ASP A 81 -14.90 -13.32 -10.26
C ASP A 81 -14.56 -11.81 -10.37
N SER A 82 -14.00 -11.24 -9.30
CA SER A 82 -13.68 -9.81 -9.10
C SER A 82 -12.59 -9.21 -9.97
N LEU A 83 -12.09 -9.89 -11.00
CA LEU A 83 -11.29 -9.21 -12.04
C LEU A 83 -12.16 -8.45 -13.04
N TYR A 84 -13.47 -8.75 -13.11
CA TYR A 84 -14.35 -8.23 -14.15
C TYR A 84 -15.55 -7.41 -13.63
N GLU A 85 -16.00 -7.64 -12.40
CA GLU A 85 -17.12 -6.91 -11.78
C GLU A 85 -16.70 -6.15 -10.51
N GLN A 86 -15.75 -5.24 -10.66
CA GLN A 86 -15.22 -4.43 -9.54
C GLN A 86 -16.06 -3.18 -9.26
N LYS A 87 -16.95 -2.78 -10.18
CA LYS A 87 -17.78 -1.58 -10.05
C LYS A 87 -19.07 -1.88 -9.30
N LYS A 88 -19.05 -1.66 -7.98
CA LYS A 88 -20.27 -1.66 -7.14
C LYS A 88 -20.44 -0.31 -6.48
N GLN A 89 -21.44 0.46 -6.93
CA GLN A 89 -21.79 1.74 -6.30
C GLN A 89 -22.37 1.50 -4.90
N ASP A 90 -22.07 2.42 -3.98
CA ASP A 90 -22.59 2.43 -2.60
C ASP A 90 -22.35 1.13 -1.81
N THR A 91 -21.32 0.38 -2.20
CA THR A 91 -20.97 -0.88 -1.55
C THR A 91 -20.47 -0.63 -0.12
N ASP A 92 -20.79 -1.55 0.79
CA ASP A 92 -20.17 -1.61 2.11
C ASP A 92 -18.80 -2.28 2.00
N LEU A 93 -17.72 -1.50 1.85
CA LEU A 93 -16.39 -2.06 1.62
C LEU A 93 -15.91 -2.90 2.81
N MET A 94 -16.35 -2.62 4.04
CA MET A 94 -15.97 -3.44 5.20
C MET A 94 -16.50 -4.87 5.11
N GLN A 95 -17.61 -5.07 4.41
CA GLN A 95 -18.22 -6.39 4.19
C GLN A 95 -17.74 -7.05 2.90
N GLU A 96 -17.42 -6.27 1.88
CA GLU A 96 -17.13 -6.79 0.54
C GLU A 96 -15.65 -7.11 0.29
N ILE A 97 -14.72 -6.54 1.07
CA ILE A 97 -13.28 -6.74 0.86
C ILE A 97 -12.68 -7.79 1.81
N ILE A 98 -11.62 -8.45 1.35
CA ILE A 98 -10.88 -9.45 2.12
C ILE A 98 -10.05 -8.75 3.22
N SER A 99 -10.39 -9.04 4.47
CA SER A 99 -9.66 -8.62 5.66
C SER A 99 -9.05 -9.79 6.40
N SER A 100 -7.85 -9.61 6.97
CA SER A 100 -7.25 -10.51 7.95
C SER A 100 -7.14 -9.83 9.32
N GLU A 101 -6.85 -10.59 10.38
CA GLU A 101 -6.53 -10.03 11.71
C GLU A 101 -5.37 -9.02 11.69
N LYS A 102 -4.50 -9.09 10.67
CA LYS A 102 -3.35 -8.20 10.50
C LYS A 102 -3.69 -6.92 9.71
N GLY A 103 -4.91 -6.81 9.17
CA GLY A 103 -5.37 -5.73 8.30
C GLY A 103 -5.90 -6.26 6.96
N PHE A 104 -6.24 -5.35 6.05
CA PHE A 104 -6.65 -5.71 4.69
C PHE A 104 -5.50 -6.34 3.91
N CYS A 105 -5.83 -7.32 3.06
CA CYS A 105 -4.84 -8.14 2.36
C CYS A 105 -4.15 -7.45 1.17
N GLY A 106 -4.63 -6.28 0.73
CA GLY A 106 -4.01 -5.53 -0.36
C GLY A 106 -2.74 -4.80 0.05
N GLY A 107 -1.86 -4.57 -0.94
CA GLY A 107 -0.67 -3.74 -0.78
C GLY A 107 -1.02 -2.34 -0.27
N GLY A 108 -0.27 -1.85 0.70
CA GLY A 108 -0.47 -0.52 1.28
C GLY A 108 0.73 0.37 1.03
N GLY A 109 0.50 1.68 1.01
CA GLY A 109 1.50 2.65 0.61
C GLY A 109 1.33 4.02 1.21
N TYR A 110 2.27 4.89 0.86
CA TYR A 110 2.18 6.33 1.05
C TYR A 110 2.10 6.98 -0.33
N TYR A 111 1.38 8.08 -0.45
CA TYR A 111 1.41 8.88 -1.67
C TYR A 111 1.68 10.35 -1.38
N GLU A 112 2.19 11.05 -2.39
CA GLU A 112 2.31 12.49 -2.43
C GLU A 112 1.74 13.05 -3.74
N ILE A 113 1.30 14.31 -3.72
CA ILE A 113 0.80 15.01 -4.91
C ILE A 113 1.85 16.02 -5.35
N LYS A 114 2.29 15.92 -6.61
CA LYS A 114 3.21 16.86 -7.26
C LYS A 114 2.55 17.41 -8.53
N GLY A 115 2.00 18.62 -8.46
CA GLY A 115 1.26 19.22 -9.56
C GLY A 115 -0.03 18.46 -9.88
N ASP A 116 -0.10 17.88 -11.08
CA ASP A 116 -1.17 17.00 -11.56
C ASP A 116 -0.85 15.51 -11.38
N THR A 117 0.28 15.19 -10.76
CA THR A 117 0.74 13.80 -10.59
C THR A 117 0.59 13.35 -9.14
N LEU A 118 0.01 12.16 -8.96
CA LEU A 118 -0.01 11.39 -7.73
C LEU A 118 1.11 10.35 -7.79
N GLU A 119 2.14 10.50 -6.96
CA GLU A 119 3.19 9.49 -6.85
C GLU A 119 2.96 8.61 -5.61
N VAL A 120 3.02 7.30 -5.79
CA VAL A 120 2.65 6.31 -4.77
C VAL A 120 3.83 5.38 -4.50
N ASP A 121 4.22 5.25 -3.24
CA ASP A 121 5.10 4.19 -2.75
C ASP A 121 4.26 3.02 -2.23
N LYS A 122 4.32 1.87 -2.90
CA LYS A 122 3.68 0.63 -2.44
C LYS A 122 4.67 -0.26 -1.71
N VAL A 123 4.22 -0.88 -0.62
CA VAL A 123 5.01 -1.88 0.10
C VAL A 123 4.47 -3.26 -0.21
N TYR A 124 5.29 -4.09 -0.85
CA TYR A 124 4.99 -5.49 -1.12
C TYR A 124 5.83 -6.42 -0.25
N ARG A 125 5.32 -7.63 -0.04
CA ARG A 125 6.09 -8.71 0.56
C ARG A 125 6.41 -9.72 -0.54
N TYR A 126 7.69 -9.81 -0.91
CA TYR A 126 8.18 -10.72 -1.93
C TYR A 126 9.24 -11.64 -1.31
N GLN A 127 9.02 -12.97 -1.39
CA GLN A 127 9.96 -14.00 -0.90
C GLN A 127 10.58 -13.65 0.47
N LEU A 128 9.73 -13.33 1.45
CA LEU A 128 10.08 -12.94 2.83
C LEU A 128 10.65 -11.51 3.03
N ARG A 129 11.08 -10.81 1.98
CA ARG A 129 11.53 -9.42 2.02
C ARG A 129 10.38 -8.44 1.79
N LYS A 130 10.46 -7.25 2.42
CA LYS A 130 9.62 -6.12 2.04
C LYS A 130 10.32 -5.32 0.95
N VAL A 131 9.67 -5.20 -0.20
CA VAL A 131 10.16 -4.44 -1.36
C VAL A 131 9.27 -3.22 -1.58
N LEU A 132 9.84 -2.18 -2.16
CA LEU A 132 9.11 -0.99 -2.56
C LEU A 132 8.81 -1.07 -4.05
N ALA A 133 7.64 -0.59 -4.43
CA ALA A 133 7.32 -0.26 -5.82
C ALA A 133 6.80 1.17 -5.87
N LYS A 134 6.93 1.80 -7.03
CA LYS A 134 6.44 3.14 -7.28
C LYS A 134 5.47 3.13 -8.43
N ASP A 135 4.35 3.81 -8.23
CA ASP A 135 3.41 4.10 -9.30
C ASP A 135 3.24 5.62 -9.41
N ARG A 136 3.02 6.09 -10.63
CA ARG A 136 2.65 7.47 -10.92
C ARG A 136 1.34 7.50 -11.68
N PHE A 137 0.39 8.24 -11.12
CA PHE A 137 -0.89 8.50 -11.72
C PHE A 137 -0.99 9.95 -12.12
N LYS A 138 -1.48 10.23 -13.32
CA LYS A 138 -1.91 11.55 -13.73
C LYS A 138 -3.34 11.76 -13.26
N ILE A 139 -3.59 12.88 -12.61
CA ILE A 139 -4.93 13.34 -12.22
C ILE A 139 -5.58 13.96 -13.46
N ILE A 140 -6.58 13.27 -14.00
CA ILE A 140 -7.31 13.74 -15.19
C ILE A 140 -8.43 14.67 -14.76
N ASP A 141 -9.23 14.22 -13.80
CA ASP A 141 -10.30 15.00 -13.17
C ASP A 141 -10.60 14.43 -11.77
N LYS A 142 -11.73 14.82 -11.17
CA LYS A 142 -12.09 14.37 -9.82
C LYS A 142 -12.36 12.87 -9.69
N ASN A 143 -12.70 12.19 -10.78
CA ASN A 143 -13.09 10.78 -10.82
C ASN A 143 -12.08 9.90 -11.56
N HIS A 144 -11.17 10.48 -12.34
CA HIS A 144 -10.30 9.71 -13.22
C HIS A 144 -8.82 9.90 -12.92
N LEU A 145 -8.12 8.78 -12.79
CA LEU A 145 -6.68 8.70 -12.61
C LEU A 145 -6.08 7.82 -13.71
N LEU A 146 -5.01 8.29 -14.37
CA LEU A 146 -4.30 7.51 -15.37
C LEU A 146 -2.97 7.01 -14.80
N LEU A 147 -2.83 5.70 -14.56
CA LEU A 147 -1.54 5.10 -14.28
C LEU A 147 -0.69 5.12 -15.55
N PHE A 148 0.40 5.89 -15.54
CA PHE A 148 1.26 6.07 -16.71
C PHE A 148 2.69 5.56 -16.51
N SER A 149 3.10 5.30 -15.26
CA SER A 149 4.45 4.82 -14.96
C SER A 149 4.45 3.98 -13.69
N GLY A 150 5.17 2.86 -13.72
CA GLY A 150 5.40 1.99 -12.57
C GLY A 150 6.85 1.49 -12.52
N MET A 151 7.39 1.19 -11.36
CA MET A 151 8.69 0.54 -11.20
C MET A 151 8.77 -0.25 -9.90
N TRP A 152 9.51 -1.35 -9.92
CA TRP A 152 10.01 -1.95 -8.70
C TRP A 152 11.26 -1.18 -8.25
N VAL A 153 11.39 -0.96 -6.94
CA VAL A 153 12.56 -0.33 -6.32
C VAL A 153 13.28 -1.44 -5.56
N VAL A 154 14.18 -2.13 -6.25
CA VAL A 154 14.83 -3.35 -5.75
C VAL A 154 16.34 -3.24 -5.79
N SER A 155 16.89 -2.56 -6.81
CA SER A 155 18.34 -2.38 -6.98
C SER A 155 18.67 -1.18 -7.88
N LYS A 156 19.82 -0.54 -7.67
CA LYS A 156 20.25 0.64 -8.45
C LYS A 156 20.30 0.43 -9.98
N LYS A 157 20.43 -0.81 -10.46
CA LYS A 157 20.66 -1.13 -11.88
C LYS A 157 19.38 -1.49 -12.64
N GLU A 158 18.32 -1.88 -11.94
CA GLU A 158 17.11 -2.46 -12.53
C GLU A 158 15.85 -1.59 -12.31
N ASP A 159 15.98 -0.49 -11.56
CA ASP A 159 14.87 0.43 -11.28
C ASP A 159 14.55 1.33 -12.51
N VAL A 160 14.06 0.70 -13.58
CA VAL A 160 13.64 1.38 -14.82
C VAL A 160 12.11 1.54 -14.80
N PRO A 161 11.58 2.76 -14.99
CA PRO A 161 10.14 2.96 -15.09
C PRO A 161 9.57 2.25 -16.32
N GLU A 162 8.61 1.37 -16.09
CA GLU A 162 7.76 0.79 -17.11
C GLU A 162 6.61 1.75 -17.44
N PRO A 163 6.31 1.96 -18.73
CA PRO A 163 5.18 2.77 -19.14
C PRO A 163 3.87 2.00 -18.98
N TYR A 164 2.85 2.70 -18.50
CA TYR A 164 1.47 2.19 -18.41
C TYR A 164 0.52 3.13 -19.14
N ASP A 165 -0.67 2.62 -19.43
CA ASP A 165 -1.81 3.39 -19.95
C ASP A 165 -3.07 2.71 -19.41
N VAL A 166 -3.31 2.90 -18.12
CA VAL A 166 -4.37 2.23 -17.38
C VAL A 166 -5.23 3.27 -16.68
N LEU A 167 -6.45 3.42 -17.18
CA LEU A 167 -7.42 4.36 -16.63
C LEU A 167 -8.16 3.73 -15.44
N TYR A 168 -8.12 4.46 -14.33
CA TYR A 168 -8.89 4.19 -13.13
C TYR A 168 -10.04 5.18 -13.00
N GLU A 169 -11.22 4.67 -12.64
CA GLU A 169 -12.43 5.46 -12.38
C GLU A 169 -12.86 5.30 -10.93
N PHE A 170 -13.28 6.40 -10.35
CA PHE A 170 -13.81 6.50 -9.01
C PHE A 170 -15.22 5.89 -8.92
N VAL A 171 -15.41 5.05 -7.91
CA VAL A 171 -16.71 4.48 -7.54
C VAL A 171 -17.02 4.90 -6.10
N PRO A 172 -18.15 5.58 -5.83
CA PRO A 172 -18.55 5.94 -4.47
C PRO A 172 -18.82 4.69 -3.64
N ALA A 173 -18.49 4.74 -2.35
CA ALA A 173 -18.76 3.68 -1.39
C ALA A 173 -19.51 4.23 -0.18
N LYS A 174 -20.37 3.39 0.41
CA LYS A 174 -21.18 3.77 1.59
C LYS A 174 -20.31 3.99 2.83
N ASN A 175 -19.30 3.15 3.00
CA ASN A 175 -18.33 3.27 4.07
C ASN A 175 -16.94 2.84 3.57
N LEU A 176 -15.91 3.40 4.20
CA LEU A 176 -14.54 3.03 3.95
C LEU A 176 -13.94 2.35 5.17
N PRO A 177 -13.03 1.38 4.97
CA PRO A 177 -12.17 0.99 6.06
C PRO A 177 -11.38 2.19 6.58
N PRO A 178 -11.06 2.25 7.89
CA PRO A 178 -10.19 3.31 8.37
C PRO A 178 -8.79 3.11 7.79
N SER A 179 -8.08 4.20 7.45
CA SER A 179 -6.72 4.15 6.88
C SER A 179 -5.72 3.39 7.75
N THR A 180 -6.01 3.24 9.05
CA THR A 180 -5.22 2.46 10.00
C THR A 180 -5.27 0.95 9.76
N SER A 181 -6.17 0.50 8.91
CA SER A 181 -6.35 -0.91 8.57
C SER A 181 -5.31 -1.43 7.57
N PHE A 182 -4.55 -0.54 6.92
CA PHE A 182 -3.48 -0.92 6.01
C PHE A 182 -2.17 -1.15 6.77
N GLY A 183 -1.59 -2.34 6.57
CA GLY A 183 -0.40 -2.79 7.27
C GLY A 183 0.87 -1.97 6.97
N CYS A 184 0.87 -1.15 5.92
CA CYS A 184 2.01 -0.30 5.55
C CYS A 184 2.45 0.64 6.70
N LYS A 185 1.49 1.15 7.48
CA LYS A 185 1.75 2.02 8.64
C LYS A 185 2.41 1.30 9.82
N LEU A 186 2.47 -0.03 9.82
CA LEU A 186 3.23 -0.78 10.82
C LEU A 186 4.74 -0.82 10.50
N ASN A 187 5.14 -0.42 9.29
CA ASN A 187 6.53 -0.40 8.86
C ASN A 187 7.24 0.88 9.33
N LYS A 188 8.27 0.75 10.17
CA LYS A 188 9.04 1.89 10.69
C LYS A 188 9.54 2.83 9.59
N TYR A 189 10.05 2.28 8.49
CA TYR A 189 10.67 3.05 7.41
C TYR A 189 9.66 3.84 6.55
N MET A 190 8.36 3.62 6.73
CA MET A 190 7.31 4.44 6.11
C MET A 190 7.00 5.70 6.93
N TRP A 191 7.63 5.88 8.10
CA TRP A 191 7.41 7.03 8.98
C TRP A 191 8.63 7.93 9.00
N GLU A 192 8.36 9.23 9.06
CA GLU A 192 9.39 10.27 9.15
C GLU A 192 10.13 10.19 10.49
N ASN A 193 9.38 10.00 11.59
CA ASN A 193 9.91 9.91 12.93
C ASN A 193 9.65 8.54 13.60
N LYS A 194 10.67 8.00 14.27
CA LYS A 194 10.59 6.73 15.01
C LYS A 194 9.65 6.80 16.22
N ALA A 195 9.56 7.93 16.91
CA ALA A 195 8.70 8.14 18.06
C ALA A 195 7.22 8.09 17.65
N ASP A 196 6.86 8.79 16.57
CA ASP A 196 5.50 8.78 16.02
C ASP A 196 5.07 7.38 15.58
N TRP A 197 5.96 6.65 14.90
CA TRP A 197 5.70 5.26 14.55
C TRP A 197 5.45 4.38 15.79
N LYS A 198 6.24 4.56 16.86
CA LYS A 198 6.05 3.83 18.11
C LYS A 198 4.69 4.16 18.74
N ALA A 199 4.33 5.43 18.81
CA ALA A 199 3.04 5.90 19.33
C ALA A 199 1.88 5.33 18.51
N TYR A 200 1.98 5.36 17.17
CA TYR A 200 1.01 4.73 16.27
C TYR A 200 0.81 3.25 16.58
N LYS A 201 1.90 2.47 16.66
CA LYS A 201 1.81 1.04 16.97
C LYS A 201 1.19 0.77 18.34
N GLN A 202 1.52 1.56 19.36
CA GLN A 202 0.93 1.42 20.69
C GLN A 202 -0.58 1.66 20.65
N ARG A 203 -1.02 2.73 19.99
CA ARG A 203 -2.44 3.02 19.77
C ARG A 203 -3.16 1.88 19.06
N MET A 204 -2.57 1.33 17.98
CA MET A 204 -3.15 0.19 17.26
C MET A 204 -3.24 -1.08 18.13
N LYS A 205 -2.23 -1.32 18.99
CA LYS A 205 -2.26 -2.45 19.94
C LYS A 205 -3.38 -2.29 20.97
N GLN A 206 -3.62 -1.08 21.48
CA GLN A 206 -4.72 -0.78 22.40
C GLN A 206 -6.09 -0.96 21.72
N GLN A 207 -6.26 -0.44 20.51
CA GLN A 207 -7.50 -0.61 19.74
C GLN A 207 -7.86 -2.09 19.50
N ARG A 208 -6.86 -2.92 19.17
CA ARG A 208 -7.07 -4.37 18.99
C ARG A 208 -7.48 -5.06 20.29
N LYS A 209 -6.85 -4.72 21.42
CA LYS A 209 -7.23 -5.24 22.74
C LYS A 209 -8.67 -4.88 23.11
N ASN A 210 -9.11 -3.67 22.78
CA ASN A 210 -10.47 -3.22 23.10
C ASN A 210 -11.53 -3.88 22.19
N LYS A 211 -11.19 -4.21 20.94
CA LYS A 211 -12.08 -4.95 20.05
C LYS A 211 -12.30 -6.41 20.48
N GLY A 212 -11.28 -7.08 21.02
CA GLY A 212 -11.39 -8.47 21.50
C GLY A 212 -12.02 -8.63 22.88
N LYS A 213 -12.48 -7.53 23.51
CA LYS A 213 -13.19 -7.52 24.80
C LYS A 213 -14.68 -7.18 24.66
N ARG A 214 -15.15 -6.97 23.44
CA ARG A 214 -16.56 -6.77 23.07
C ARG A 214 -17.03 -8.00 22.33
#